data_AF-A0A645J375-F1
#
_entry.id   AF-A0A645J375-F1
#
_cell.length_a   1.000
_cell.length_b   1.000
_cell.length_c   1.000
_cell.angle_alpha   90.00
_cell.angle_beta   90.00
_cell.angle_gamma   90.00
#
_symmetry.space_group_name_H-M   'P 1'
#
loop_
_entity.id
_entity.type
_entity.pdbx_description
1 polymer ?
#
loop_
_entity_poly.entity_id
_entity_poly.type
_entity_poly.pdbx_seq_one_letter_code
_entity_poly.pdbx_strand_id
1 'polypeptide(L)'
;MTVILTAVLASIGTAGVPGAGAIMLLLVLDSVGLPIEQGSPVAAAYAMILGIDAILDMGRTCLNVTGDLVGSTVVAKSEKLLDLSKWSK
;
A
#
# COMPACT_ATOMS: atom_id res chain seq x y z
N MET A 1 -9.76 4.85 14.44
CA MET A 1 -10.54 4.75 13.18
C MET A 1 -10.00 5.69 12.11
N THR A 2 -9.71 6.96 12.43
CA THR A 2 -9.16 7.97 11.51
C THR A 2 -7.96 7.46 10.70
N VAL A 3 -6.93 6.90 11.35
CA VAL A 3 -5.73 6.36 10.67
C VAL A 3 -6.09 5.35 9.57
N ILE A 4 -6.95 4.38 9.89
CA ILE A 4 -7.30 3.28 8.96
C ILE A 4 -8.09 3.82 7.77
N LEU A 5 -9.09 4.68 8.02
CA LEU A 5 -9.91 5.26 6.96
C LEU A 5 -9.08 6.18 6.06
N THR A 6 -8.26 7.06 6.63
CA THR A 6 -7.38 7.95 5.86
C THR A 6 -6.38 7.15 5.04
N ALA A 7 -5.77 6.10 5.60
CA ALA A 7 -4.83 5.25 4.88
C ALA A 7 -5.50 4.52 3.70
N VAL A 8 -6.69 3.96 3.89
CA VAL A 8 -7.43 3.27 2.82
C VAL A 8 -7.80 4.25 1.72
N LEU A 9 -8.36 5.43 2.05
CA LEU A 9 -8.73 6.44 1.07
C LEU A 9 -7.53 6.98 0.30
N ALA A 10 -6.40 7.22 0.98
CA ALA A 10 -5.17 7.67 0.36
C ALA A 10 -4.59 6.62 -0.61
N SER A 11 -4.75 5.33 -0.29
CA SER A 11 -4.25 4.22 -1.12
C SER A 11 -4.97 4.10 -2.47
N ILE A 12 -6.25 4.47 -2.55
CA ILE A 12 -7.02 4.47 -3.81
C ILE A 12 -6.42 5.46 -4.82
N GLY A 13 -5.87 6.59 -4.34
CA GLY A 13 -5.33 7.66 -5.18
C GLY A 13 -3.87 7.48 -5.62
N THR A 14 -3.17 6.46 -5.11
CA THR A 14 -1.73 6.28 -5.38
C THR A 14 -1.52 5.16 -6.42
N ALA A 15 -1.14 5.55 -7.63
CA ALA A 15 -0.65 4.60 -8.63
C ALA A 15 0.62 3.88 -8.11
N GLY A 16 0.90 2.67 -8.61
CA GLY A 16 2.08 1.88 -8.26
C GLY A 16 3.38 2.52 -8.76
N VAL A 17 3.83 3.56 -8.05
CA VAL A 17 5.05 4.31 -8.34
C VAL A 17 6.02 4.12 -7.17
N PRO A 18 7.33 3.94 -7.43
CA PRO A 18 8.33 3.80 -6.37
C PRO A 18 8.25 4.95 -5.35
N GLY A 19 8.25 4.62 -4.05
CA GLY A 19 8.23 5.59 -2.96
C GLY A 19 6.85 6.19 -2.64
N ALA A 20 5.77 5.73 -3.27
CA ALA A 20 4.41 6.20 -3.02
C ALA A 20 3.97 6.04 -1.54
N GLY A 21 4.45 4.98 -0.87
CA GLY A 21 4.08 4.73 0.52
C GLY A 21 4.71 5.71 1.52
N ALA A 22 5.87 6.28 1.22
CA ALA A 22 6.46 7.35 2.04
C ALA A 22 5.59 8.62 2.00
N ILE A 23 5.05 8.97 0.83
CA ILE A 23 4.16 10.13 0.65
C ILE A 23 2.83 9.90 1.37
N MET A 24 2.25 8.70 1.25
CA MET A 24 1.03 8.35 1.98
C MET A 24 1.19 8.41 3.50
N LEU A 25 2.32 7.94 4.02
CA LEU A 25 2.59 8.01 5.46
C LEU A 25 2.61 9.46 5.96
N LEU A 26 3.14 10.38 5.17
CA LEU A 26 3.17 11.81 5.49
C LEU A 26 1.74 12.38 5.63
N LEU A 27 0.84 12.05 4.69
CA LEU A 27 -0.57 12.44 4.74
C LEU A 27 -1.32 11.84 5.94
N VAL A 28 -1.04 10.57 6.28
CA VAL A 28 -1.69 9.90 7.40
C VAL A 28 -1.26 10.51 8.73
N LEU A 29 0.03 10.80 8.91
CA LEU A 29 0.57 11.42 10.11
C LEU A 29 0.01 12.83 10.32
N ASP A 30 -0.08 13.63 9.25
CA ASP A 30 -0.71 14.96 9.28
C ASP A 30 -2.20 14.87 9.72
N SER A 31 -2.94 13.88 9.20
CA SER A 31 -4.37 13.69 9.52
C SER A 31 -4.68 13.37 10.99
N VAL A 32 -3.68 12.93 11.76
CA VAL A 32 -3.82 12.64 13.20
C VAL A 32 -3.12 13.67 14.10
N GLY A 33 -2.72 14.81 13.54
CA GLY A 33 -2.07 15.88 14.29
C GLY A 33 -0.61 15.58 14.65
N LEU A 34 0.06 14.74 13.87
CA LEU A 34 1.50 14.45 13.99
C LEU A 34 2.24 14.98 12.74
N PRO A 35 2.25 16.31 12.49
CA PRO A 35 2.93 16.85 11.34
C PRO A 35 4.43 16.58 11.42
N ILE A 36 5.04 16.32 10.26
CA ILE A 36 6.47 16.09 10.16
C ILE A 36 7.20 17.43 10.18
N GLU A 37 7.35 17.99 11.38
CA GLU A 37 8.11 19.22 11.59
C GLU A 37 9.60 18.91 11.82
N GLN A 38 10.46 19.74 11.26
CA GLN A 38 11.91 19.61 11.41
C GLN A 38 12.32 19.70 12.89
N GLY A 39 13.12 18.73 13.34
CA GLY A 39 13.57 18.64 14.74
C GLY A 39 12.60 17.93 15.69
N SER A 40 11.41 17.53 15.23
CA SER A 40 10.46 16.76 16.04
C SER A 40 10.87 15.27 16.16
N PRO A 41 10.46 14.56 17.23
CA PRO A 41 10.62 13.11 17.33
C PRO A 41 9.95 12.34 16.18
N VAL A 42 8.87 12.89 15.61
CA VAL A 42 8.12 12.31 14.49
C VAL A 42 8.96 12.34 13.20
N ALA A 43 9.71 13.42 12.96
CA ALA A 43 10.60 13.52 11.81
C ALA A 43 11.76 12.52 11.88
N ALA A 44 12.32 12.28 13.07
CA ALA A 44 13.34 11.25 13.26
C ALA A 44 12.78 9.84 12.96
N ALA A 45 11.57 9.54 13.45
CA ALA A 45 10.91 8.27 13.17
C ALA A 45 10.61 8.07 11.68
N TYR A 46 10.12 9.11 11.01
CA TYR A 46 9.84 9.08 9.57
C TYR A 46 11.12 8.89 8.75
N ALA A 47 12.22 9.57 9.11
CA ALA A 47 13.51 9.41 8.45
C ALA A 47 14.06 7.98 8.55
N MET A 48 13.85 7.30 9.70
CA MET A 48 14.23 5.89 9.85
C MET A 48 13.47 4.98 8.89
N ILE A 49 12.17 5.22 8.71
CA ILE A 49 11.34 4.46 7.77
C ILE A 49 11.76 4.74 6.33
N LEU A 50 12.00 6.01 5.98
CA LEU A 50 12.51 6.42 4.67
C LEU A 50 13.82 5.71 4.31
N GLY A 51 14.71 5.51 5.28
CA GLY A 51 15.98 4.82 5.08
C GLY A 51 15.84 3.36 4.63
N ILE A 52 14.71 2.71 4.92
CA ILE A 52 14.41 1.34 4.50
C ILE A 52 13.25 1.24 3.49
N ASP A 53 12.71 2.37 3.04
CA ASP A 53 11.48 2.40 2.23
C ASP A 53 11.62 1.56 0.96
N ALA A 54 12.79 1.54 0.31
CA ALA A 54 13.00 0.71 -0.89
C ALA A 54 12.73 -0.80 -0.65
N ILE A 55 13.12 -1.34 0.52
CA ILE A 55 12.87 -2.75 0.87
C ILE A 55 11.38 -2.97 1.16
N LEU A 56 10.78 -2.04 1.90
CA LEU A 56 9.35 -2.10 2.22
C LEU A 56 8.50 -1.96 0.95
N ASP A 57 8.91 -1.12 0.01
CA ASP A 57 8.19 -0.81 -1.23
C ASP A 57 8.16 -1.99 -2.20
N MET A 58 9.25 -2.77 -2.27
CA MET A 58 9.26 -4.04 -3.00
C MET A 58 8.23 -5.02 -2.43
N GLY A 59 8.17 -5.15 -1.10
CA GLY A 59 7.18 -6.00 -0.42
C GLY A 59 5.75 -5.56 -0.70
N ARG A 60 5.47 -4.25 -0.57
CA ARG A 60 4.16 -3.66 -0.87
C ARG A 60 3.73 -3.92 -2.31
N THR A 61 4.61 -3.66 -3.26
CA THR A 61 4.31 -3.85 -4.70
C THR A 61 4.00 -5.32 -5.00
N CYS A 62 4.79 -6.26 -4.48
CA CYS A 62 4.56 -7.69 -4.66
C CYS A 62 3.20 -8.14 -4.10
N LEU A 63 2.86 -7.71 -2.89
CA LEU A 63 1.58 -8.06 -2.25
C LEU A 63 0.38 -7.45 -2.99
N ASN A 64 0.49 -6.21 -3.47
CA ASN A 64 -0.57 -5.56 -4.24
C ASN A 64 -0.85 -6.31 -5.54
N VAL A 65 0.19 -6.62 -6.33
CA VAL A 65 0.03 -7.39 -7.58
C VAL A 65 -0.52 -8.79 -7.29
N THR A 66 -0.09 -9.42 -6.21
CA THR A 66 -0.64 -10.73 -5.79
C THR A 66 -2.13 -10.62 -5.46
N GLY A 67 -2.55 -9.58 -4.75
CA GLY A 67 -3.96 -9.28 -4.47
C GLY A 67 -4.80 -9.09 -5.73
N ASP A 68 -4.27 -8.33 -6.71
CA ASP A 68 -4.94 -8.11 -7.99
C ASP A 68 -5.15 -9.42 -8.77
N LEU A 69 -4.15 -10.29 -8.79
CA LEU A 69 -4.24 -11.61 -9.43
C LEU A 69 -5.24 -12.52 -8.72
N VAL A 70 -5.24 -12.53 -7.38
CA VAL A 70 -6.20 -13.30 -6.58
C VAL A 70 -7.62 -12.80 -6.82
N GLY A 71 -7.85 -11.48 -6.72
CA GLY A 71 -9.15 -10.87 -6.97
C GLY A 71 -9.66 -11.16 -8.38
N SER A 72 -8.80 -10.99 -9.39
CA SER A 72 -9.12 -11.32 -10.78
C SER A 72 -9.48 -12.79 -10.96
N THR A 73 -8.76 -13.70 -10.31
CA THR A 73 -9.03 -15.15 -10.38
C THR A 73 -10.36 -15.51 -9.71
N VAL A 74 -10.66 -14.90 -8.56
CA VAL A 74 -11.92 -15.11 -7.83
C VAL A 74 -13.11 -14.63 -8.65
N VAL A 75 -13.03 -13.40 -9.21
CA VAL A 75 -14.08 -12.84 -10.08
C VAL A 75 -14.22 -13.67 -11.35
N ALA A 76 -13.13 -14.02 -12.03
CA ALA A 76 -13.19 -14.86 -13.23
C ALA A 76 -13.84 -16.22 -12.94
N LYS A 77 -13.60 -16.80 -11.76
CA LYS A 77 -14.25 -18.05 -11.36
C LYS A 77 -15.74 -17.88 -11.08
N SER A 78 -16.16 -16.80 -10.41
CA SER A 78 -17.58 -16.53 -10.15
C SER A 78 -18.37 -16.30 -11.43
N GLU A 79 -17.75 -15.61 -12.40
CA GLU A 79 -18.34 -15.34 -13.72
C GLU A 79 -18.19 -16.50 -14.71
N LYS A 80 -17.63 -17.65 -14.30
CA LYS A 80 -17.35 -18.82 -15.16
C LYS A 80 -16.47 -18.49 -16.37
N LEU A 81 -15.63 -17.46 -16.27
CA LEU A 81 -14.66 -17.03 -17.27
C LEU A 81 -13.25 -17.60 -17.02
N LEU A 82 -13.02 -18.25 -15.87
CA LEU A 82 -11.74 -18.87 -15.54
C LEU A 82 -11.55 -20.19 -16.30
N ASP A 83 -10.47 -20.29 -17.09
CA ASP A 83 -10.06 -21.54 -17.73
C ASP A 83 -9.52 -22.55 -16.69
N LEU A 84 -10.39 -23.47 -16.25
CA LEU A 84 -10.05 -24.48 -15.25
C LEU A 84 -9.06 -25.54 -15.78
N SER A 85 -8.85 -25.66 -17.09
CA SER A 85 -7.86 -26.61 -17.64
C SER A 85 -6.43 -26.23 -17.25
N LYS A 86 -6.18 -24.94 -16.96
CA LYS A 86 -4.89 -24.46 -16.43
C LYS A 86 -4.64 -24.86 -14.99
N TRP A 87 -5.67 -25.34 -14.28
CA TRP A 87 -5.63 -25.69 -12.86
C TRP A 87 -5.73 -27.19 -12.60
N SER A 88 -6.04 -28.01 -13.61
CA SER A 88 -5.96 -29.46 -13.52
C SER A 88 -4.48 -29.88 -13.57
N LYS A 89 -3.97 -30.42 -12.47
CA LYS A 89 -2.70 -31.16 -12.42
C LYS A 89 -2.92 -32.61 -12.78
#